data_AF-A0A5C7AQJ1-F1
#
_entry.id   AF-A0A5C7AQJ1-F1
#
_cell.length_a   1.000
_cell.length_b   1.000
_cell.length_c   1.000
_cell.angle_alpha   90.00
_cell.angle_beta   90.00
_cell.angle_gamma   90.00
#
_symmetry.space_group_name_H-M   'P 1'
#
loop_
_entity.id
_entity.type
_entity.pdbx_description
1 polymer ?
#
loop_
_entity_poly.entity_id
_entity_poly.type
_entity_poly.pdbx_seq_one_letter_code
_entity_poly.pdbx_strand_id
1 'polypeptide(L)'
;MTKNKIRLILVALGAIFLSISLIAIVKEFGKDESKTQLETYFEPNQIEELNKLTEFVIGQIIKDCGGDQASCFNKYFDRFNGYDYEITGISKSKQSELLDSLSPVLFSDIWAICKGTRSYSEDSVVNVESLCPKTGGRFGSFLIDYCSNNNRLAAYGNTFEMAGDYPPSMTVQLLENPSTFDLSSKEELLLISVHLLTLNSEHTIIESIPND
;
A
#
# COMPACT_ATOMS: atom_id res chain seq x y z
N MET A 1 -20.77 -40.00 41.50
CA MET A 1 -20.18 -38.86 40.76
C MET A 1 -21.25 -37.78 40.62
N THR A 2 -21.06 -36.59 41.20
CA THR A 2 -22.12 -35.58 41.39
C THR A 2 -22.37 -34.77 40.11
N LYS A 3 -23.65 -34.46 39.82
CA LYS A 3 -24.14 -33.72 38.62
C LYS A 3 -23.34 -32.44 38.30
N ASN A 4 -22.77 -31.78 39.30
CA ASN A 4 -21.97 -30.56 39.12
C ASN A 4 -20.61 -30.82 38.44
N LYS A 5 -20.00 -32.00 38.62
CA LYS A 5 -18.74 -32.34 37.93
C LYS A 5 -18.95 -32.57 36.43
N ILE A 6 -20.11 -33.09 36.04
CA ILE A 6 -20.44 -33.37 34.63
C ILE A 6 -20.73 -32.07 33.87
N ARG A 7 -21.39 -31.08 34.50
CA ARG A 7 -21.60 -29.75 33.91
C ARG A 7 -20.30 -28.98 33.69
N LEU A 8 -19.34 -29.07 34.59
CA LEU A 8 -18.05 -28.40 34.45
C LEU A 8 -17.22 -28.97 33.28
N ILE A 9 -17.26 -30.29 33.09
CA ILE A 9 -16.55 -30.98 32.00
C ILE A 9 -17.16 -30.65 30.63
N LEU A 10 -18.49 -30.54 30.54
CA LEU A 10 -19.18 -30.15 29.29
C LEU A 10 -18.89 -28.71 28.86
N VAL A 11 -18.79 -27.77 29.81
CA VAL A 11 -18.42 -26.36 29.51
C VAL A 11 -16.95 -26.27 29.08
N ALA A 12 -16.05 -27.03 29.71
CA ALA A 12 -14.64 -27.06 29.34
C ALA A 12 -14.42 -27.66 27.93
N LEU A 13 -15.15 -28.72 27.56
CA LEU A 13 -15.08 -29.32 26.22
C LEU A 13 -15.65 -28.40 25.14
N GLY A 14 -16.72 -27.64 25.43
CA GLY A 14 -17.30 -26.66 24.50
C GLY A 14 -16.37 -25.48 24.20
N ALA A 15 -15.59 -25.02 25.19
CA ALA A 15 -14.61 -23.95 25.00
C ALA A 15 -13.39 -24.40 24.17
N ILE A 16 -13.00 -25.68 24.27
CA ILE A 16 -11.90 -26.26 23.49
C ILE A 16 -12.31 -26.44 22.01
N PHE A 17 -13.56 -26.75 21.71
CA PHE A 17 -14.03 -26.82 20.32
C PHE A 17 -14.11 -25.44 19.63
N LEU A 18 -14.43 -24.37 20.37
CA LEU A 18 -14.44 -23.00 19.85
C LEU A 18 -13.03 -22.45 19.56
N SER A 19 -12.01 -22.87 20.31
CA SER A 19 -10.61 -22.47 20.06
C SER A 19 -9.95 -23.25 18.93
N ILE A 20 -10.34 -24.52 18.71
CA ILE A 20 -9.82 -25.32 17.59
C ILE A 20 -10.35 -24.79 16.24
N SER A 21 -11.59 -24.27 16.19
CA SER A 21 -12.11 -23.65 14.96
C SER A 21 -11.38 -22.37 14.56
N LEU A 22 -10.86 -21.58 15.51
CA LEU A 22 -10.10 -20.37 15.17
C LEU A 22 -8.71 -20.69 14.59
N ILE A 23 -8.09 -21.79 15.04
CA ILE A 23 -6.77 -22.23 14.55
C ILE A 23 -6.87 -22.83 13.13
N ALA A 24 -8.01 -23.44 12.79
CA ALA A 24 -8.24 -23.98 11.45
C ALA A 24 -8.35 -22.89 10.36
N ILE A 25 -8.92 -21.73 10.68
CA ILE A 25 -9.07 -20.60 9.74
C ILE A 25 -7.71 -19.98 9.38
N VAL A 26 -6.71 -20.02 10.28
CA VAL A 26 -5.36 -19.54 9.99
C VAL A 26 -4.56 -20.52 9.12
N LYS A 27 -4.95 -21.81 9.08
CA LYS A 27 -4.23 -22.84 8.32
C LYS A 27 -4.60 -22.94 6.84
N GLU A 28 -5.71 -22.36 6.39
CA GLU A 28 -6.01 -22.30 4.95
C GLU A 28 -5.18 -21.25 4.19
N PHE A 29 -4.39 -20.41 4.89
CA PHE A 29 -3.41 -19.52 4.27
C PHE A 29 -2.07 -20.17 3.91
N GLY A 30 -1.95 -21.50 4.06
CA GLY A 30 -0.70 -22.22 3.80
C GLY A 30 -0.92 -23.46 2.94
N LYS A 31 -1.04 -23.28 1.63
CA LYS A 31 -0.63 -24.27 0.61
C LYS A 31 -0.77 -23.74 -0.82
N ASP A 32 0.22 -22.96 -1.24
CA ASP A 32 0.84 -23.18 -2.55
C ASP A 32 2.30 -22.69 -2.44
N GLU A 33 3.26 -23.60 -2.43
CA GLU A 33 4.71 -23.29 -2.32
C GLU A 33 5.28 -22.88 -3.70
N SER A 34 4.56 -22.04 -4.45
CA SER A 34 5.24 -21.21 -5.46
C SER A 34 5.76 -19.98 -4.75
N LYS A 35 7.08 -19.77 -4.75
CA LYS A 35 7.65 -18.51 -4.27
C LYS A 35 6.95 -17.35 -4.95
N THR A 36 6.43 -16.40 -4.19
CA THR A 36 5.86 -15.18 -4.75
C THR A 36 6.95 -14.42 -5.50
N GLN A 37 6.61 -13.63 -6.52
CA GLN A 37 7.62 -12.83 -7.23
C GLN A 37 8.35 -11.89 -6.26
N LEU A 38 7.67 -11.44 -5.20
CA LEU A 38 8.21 -10.61 -4.14
C LEU A 38 9.37 -11.27 -3.35
N GLU A 39 9.31 -12.59 -3.14
CA GLU A 39 10.38 -13.38 -2.49
C GLU A 39 11.67 -13.48 -3.30
N THR A 40 11.66 -13.03 -4.56
CA THR A 40 12.87 -12.89 -5.37
C THR A 40 13.65 -11.61 -5.00
N TYR A 41 12.96 -10.63 -4.39
CA TYR A 41 13.49 -9.28 -4.14
C TYR A 41 13.70 -9.00 -2.65
N PHE A 42 12.88 -9.59 -1.78
CA PHE A 42 12.82 -9.23 -0.38
C PHE A 42 12.94 -10.45 0.52
N GLU A 43 13.64 -10.25 1.63
CA GLU A 43 13.73 -11.25 2.70
C GLU A 43 12.41 -11.32 3.48
N PRO A 44 12.10 -12.45 4.15
CA PRO A 44 10.82 -12.65 4.83
C PRO A 44 10.43 -11.53 5.82
N ASN A 45 11.39 -10.99 6.57
CA ASN A 45 11.13 -9.87 7.49
C ASN A 45 10.75 -8.58 6.76
N GLN A 46 11.32 -8.33 5.57
CA GLN A 46 10.97 -7.17 4.75
C GLN A 46 9.62 -7.36 4.08
N ILE A 47 9.28 -8.58 3.68
CA ILE A 47 7.93 -8.92 3.20
C ILE A 47 6.89 -8.66 4.29
N GLU A 48 7.18 -8.97 5.55
CA GLU A 48 6.30 -8.62 6.68
C GLU A 48 6.09 -7.11 6.79
N GLU A 49 7.15 -6.31 6.63
CA GLU A 49 7.05 -4.85 6.63
C GLU A 49 6.28 -4.30 5.40
N LEU A 50 6.48 -4.87 4.21
CA LEU A 50 5.71 -4.55 3.01
C LEU A 50 4.22 -4.86 3.19
N ASN A 51 3.90 -5.97 3.86
CA ASN A 51 2.51 -6.31 4.19
C ASN A 51 1.90 -5.27 5.13
N LYS A 52 2.66 -4.72 6.09
CA LYS A 52 2.16 -3.62 6.96
C LYS A 52 1.77 -2.38 6.17
N LEU A 53 2.50 -2.06 5.08
CA LEU A 53 2.12 -0.95 4.18
C LEU A 53 0.76 -1.20 3.53
N THR A 54 0.59 -2.39 2.97
CA THR A 54 -0.63 -2.80 2.29
C THR A 54 -1.81 -2.87 3.26
N GLU A 55 -1.63 -3.50 4.43
CA GLU A 55 -2.64 -3.59 5.48
C GLU A 55 -3.05 -2.21 6.00
N PHE A 56 -2.10 -1.29 6.14
CA PHE A 56 -2.40 0.09 6.54
C PHE A 56 -3.30 0.79 5.53
N VAL A 57 -2.95 0.75 4.24
CA VAL A 57 -3.73 1.40 3.17
C VAL A 57 -5.11 0.78 3.05
N ILE A 58 -5.20 -0.56 3.00
CA ILE A 58 -6.48 -1.28 3.03
C ILE A 58 -7.29 -0.83 4.25
N GLY A 59 -6.67 -0.81 5.43
CA GLY A 59 -7.29 -0.38 6.68
C GLY A 59 -7.81 1.05 6.64
N GLN A 60 -7.14 1.99 5.97
CA GLN A 60 -7.66 3.35 5.77
C GLN A 60 -8.87 3.36 4.82
N ILE A 61 -8.83 2.57 3.75
CA ILE A 61 -9.85 2.55 2.69
C ILE A 61 -11.14 1.88 3.15
N ILE A 62 -11.04 0.72 3.81
CA ILE A 62 -12.22 -0.06 4.23
C ILE A 62 -12.84 0.47 5.52
N LYS A 63 -12.14 1.36 6.23
CA LYS A 63 -12.64 1.96 7.46
C LYS A 63 -13.97 2.65 7.17
N ASP A 64 -15.00 2.28 7.94
CA ASP A 64 -16.35 2.85 7.87
C ASP A 64 -17.08 2.67 6.50
N CYS A 65 -16.56 1.84 5.59
CA CYS A 65 -17.15 1.62 4.25
C CYS A 65 -18.40 0.72 4.25
N GLY A 66 -18.48 -0.23 5.20
CA GLY A 66 -19.63 -1.13 5.38
C GLY A 66 -19.84 -2.19 4.27
N GLY A 67 -18.83 -2.46 3.44
CA GLY A 67 -18.87 -3.48 2.38
C GLY A 67 -17.66 -4.42 2.43
N ASP A 68 -17.56 -5.34 1.45
CA ASP A 68 -16.34 -6.12 1.24
C ASP A 68 -15.20 -5.26 0.66
N GLN A 69 -13.97 -5.80 0.68
CA GLN A 69 -12.78 -5.08 0.23
C GLN A 69 -12.94 -4.51 -1.19
N ALA A 70 -13.34 -5.34 -2.15
CA ALA A 70 -13.49 -4.91 -3.54
C ALA A 70 -14.50 -3.77 -3.68
N SER A 71 -15.66 -3.88 -3.01
CA SER A 71 -16.69 -2.84 -2.99
C SER A 71 -16.18 -1.55 -2.36
N CYS A 72 -15.37 -1.64 -1.31
CA CYS A 72 -14.78 -0.48 -0.64
C CYS A 72 -13.72 0.23 -1.47
N PHE A 73 -12.85 -0.52 -2.13
CA PHE A 73 -11.88 0.03 -3.07
C PHE A 73 -12.57 0.68 -4.27
N ASN A 74 -13.61 0.06 -4.83
CA ASN A 74 -14.40 0.68 -5.91
C ASN A 74 -15.01 2.00 -5.47
N LYS A 75 -15.69 2.04 -4.31
CA LYS A 75 -16.22 3.31 -3.74
C LYS A 75 -15.13 4.34 -3.49
N TYR A 76 -13.97 3.90 -3.02
CA TYR A 76 -12.82 4.77 -2.79
C TYR A 76 -12.30 5.40 -4.09
N PHE A 77 -12.19 4.62 -5.16
CA PHE A 77 -11.72 5.12 -6.44
C PHE A 77 -12.79 5.92 -7.20
N ASP A 78 -14.07 5.58 -7.08
CA ASP A 78 -15.19 6.28 -7.72
C ASP A 78 -15.24 7.77 -7.37
N ARG A 79 -14.73 8.15 -6.20
CA ARG A 79 -14.69 9.56 -5.75
C ARG A 79 -13.67 10.42 -6.52
N PHE A 80 -12.76 9.80 -7.26
CA PHE A 80 -11.74 10.52 -8.05
C PHE A 80 -12.17 10.76 -9.50
N ASN A 81 -13.32 10.23 -9.92
CA ASN A 81 -13.91 10.53 -11.22
C ASN A 81 -14.29 12.03 -11.29
N GLY A 82 -13.39 12.86 -11.83
CA GLY A 82 -13.60 14.29 -12.03
C GLY A 82 -13.20 15.20 -10.88
N TYR A 83 -12.33 14.76 -9.96
CA TYR A 83 -11.94 15.50 -8.75
C TYR A 83 -10.43 15.75 -8.61
N ASP A 84 -10.08 16.62 -7.67
CA ASP A 84 -8.73 16.96 -7.24
C ASP A 84 -8.02 15.78 -6.56
N TYR A 85 -6.94 15.30 -7.20
CA TYR A 85 -6.16 14.13 -6.76
C TYR A 85 -5.34 14.39 -5.48
N GLU A 86 -5.34 15.61 -4.94
CA GLU A 86 -4.57 15.97 -3.74
C GLU A 86 -5.09 15.34 -2.43
N ILE A 87 -6.30 14.75 -2.42
CA ILE A 87 -6.90 14.16 -1.21
C ILE A 87 -7.05 12.64 -1.35
N THR A 88 -6.01 11.91 -0.93
CA THR A 88 -6.06 10.44 -0.88
C THR A 88 -6.92 9.90 0.26
N GLY A 89 -7.38 10.73 1.20
CA GLY A 89 -8.16 10.29 2.36
C GLY A 89 -7.41 9.37 3.34
N ILE A 90 -6.12 9.11 3.09
CA ILE A 90 -5.21 8.39 3.99
C ILE A 90 -4.72 9.39 5.06
N SER A 91 -4.77 9.00 6.33
CA SER A 91 -4.30 9.87 7.41
C SER A 91 -2.80 10.11 7.33
N LYS A 92 -2.40 11.36 7.06
CA LYS A 92 -0.98 11.78 6.95
C LYS A 92 -0.18 11.53 8.23
N SER A 93 -0.74 11.88 9.39
CA SER A 93 -0.11 11.62 10.69
C SER A 93 0.13 10.12 10.93
N LYS A 94 -0.86 9.26 10.64
CA LYS A 94 -0.67 7.81 10.79
C LYS A 94 0.27 7.21 9.75
N GLN A 95 0.29 7.77 8.55
CA GLN A 95 1.27 7.40 7.54
C GLN A 95 2.69 7.74 8.00
N SER A 96 2.92 8.92 8.61
CA SER A 96 4.22 9.26 9.18
C SER A 96 4.66 8.24 10.22
N GLU A 97 3.77 7.89 11.16
CA GLU A 97 4.04 6.85 12.17
C GLU A 97 4.39 5.49 11.54
N LEU A 98 3.67 5.10 10.48
CA LEU A 98 3.97 3.88 9.73
C LEU A 98 5.35 3.94 9.09
N LEU A 99 5.68 5.02 8.38
CA LEU A 99 6.95 5.16 7.67
C LEU A 99 8.14 5.21 8.66
N ASP A 100 7.99 5.87 9.80
CA ASP A 100 8.99 5.91 10.87
C ASP A 100 9.24 4.54 11.52
N SER A 101 8.26 3.63 11.42
CA SER A 101 8.38 2.27 11.96
C SER A 101 9.11 1.29 11.03
N LEU A 102 9.31 1.66 9.75
CA LEU A 102 9.99 0.81 8.78
C LEU A 102 11.49 0.75 9.05
N SER A 103 12.10 -0.37 8.70
CA SER A 103 13.54 -0.49 8.65
C SER A 103 14.12 0.51 7.64
N PRO A 104 15.23 1.20 7.99
CA PRO A 104 15.85 2.17 7.08
C PRO A 104 16.23 1.56 5.72
N VAL A 105 16.60 0.27 5.73
CA VAL A 105 16.92 -0.48 4.51
C VAL A 105 15.69 -0.57 3.61
N LEU A 106 14.55 -1.04 4.13
CA LEU A 106 13.34 -1.16 3.33
C LEU A 106 12.83 0.21 2.85
N PHE A 107 12.80 1.20 3.74
CA PHE A 107 12.43 2.56 3.36
C PHE A 107 13.28 3.05 2.17
N SER A 108 14.60 2.88 2.25
CA SER A 108 15.54 3.30 1.21
C SER A 108 15.52 2.44 -0.06
N ASP A 109 14.86 1.29 -0.04
CA ASP A 109 14.63 0.42 -1.21
C ASP A 109 13.37 0.80 -1.98
N ILE A 110 12.41 1.44 -1.30
CA ILE A 110 11.14 1.86 -1.89
C ILE A 110 11.20 3.34 -2.27
N TRP A 111 11.74 4.19 -1.40
CA TRP A 111 11.66 5.64 -1.53
C TRP A 111 13.02 6.34 -1.42
N ALA A 112 13.02 7.58 -1.90
CA ALA A 112 14.03 8.59 -1.66
C ALA A 112 13.35 9.93 -1.31
N ILE A 113 14.10 10.84 -0.71
CA ILE A 113 13.67 12.23 -0.57
C ILE A 113 14.10 12.97 -1.83
N CYS A 114 13.12 13.42 -2.60
CA CYS A 114 13.34 14.28 -3.75
C CYS A 114 13.31 15.74 -3.34
N LYS A 115 14.02 16.56 -4.12
CA LYS A 115 13.91 18.01 -4.09
C LYS A 115 13.26 18.48 -5.39
N GLY A 116 12.33 19.42 -5.27
CA GLY A 116 11.69 20.04 -6.41
C GLY A 116 11.28 21.46 -6.10
N THR A 117 10.61 22.10 -7.05
CA THR A 117 10.02 23.43 -6.89
C THR A 117 8.50 23.34 -7.09
N ARG A 118 7.71 23.98 -6.22
CA ARG A 118 6.27 24.17 -6.42
C ARG A 118 5.95 25.65 -6.57
N SER A 119 5.11 25.98 -7.55
CA SER A 119 4.51 27.30 -7.70
C SER A 119 3.16 27.31 -6.99
N TYR A 120 2.95 28.23 -6.04
CA TYR A 120 1.64 28.47 -5.42
C TYR A 120 0.90 29.65 -6.06
N SER A 121 1.65 30.59 -6.64
CA SER A 121 1.15 31.68 -7.49
C SER A 121 2.22 32.03 -8.52
N GLU A 122 1.91 32.94 -9.45
CA GLU A 122 2.87 33.48 -10.42
C GLU A 122 4.13 34.04 -9.74
N ASP A 123 3.96 34.58 -8.53
CA ASP A 123 5.00 35.23 -7.73
C ASP A 123 5.44 34.38 -6.51
N SER A 124 5.12 33.09 -6.45
CA SER A 124 5.47 32.27 -5.29
C SER A 124 5.95 30.91 -5.72
N VAL A 125 7.26 30.79 -5.83
CA VAL A 125 7.94 29.50 -6.03
C VAL A 125 8.68 29.13 -4.75
N VAL A 126 8.48 27.91 -4.29
CA VAL A 126 9.20 27.37 -3.14
C VAL A 126 9.95 26.10 -3.53
N ASN A 127 11.09 25.89 -2.89
CA ASN A 127 11.75 24.60 -2.88
C ASN A 127 10.99 23.68 -1.91
N VAL A 128 10.68 22.47 -2.36
CA VAL A 128 10.01 21.44 -1.58
C VAL A 128 10.83 20.17 -1.56
N GLU A 129 10.74 19.46 -0.44
CA GLU A 129 11.11 18.06 -0.34
C GLU A 129 9.86 17.19 -0.33
N SER A 130 9.93 16.05 -1.00
CA SER A 130 8.84 15.08 -1.04
C SER A 130 9.36 13.66 -1.09
N LEU A 131 8.49 12.73 -0.69
CA LEU A 131 8.75 11.31 -0.89
C LEU A 131 8.60 10.99 -2.38
N CYS A 132 9.60 10.35 -2.96
CA CYS A 132 9.57 9.81 -4.31
C CYS A 132 9.83 8.32 -4.29
N PRO A 133 9.28 7.55 -5.24
CA PRO A 133 9.70 6.18 -5.44
C PRO A 133 11.17 6.16 -5.91
N LYS A 134 11.88 5.09 -5.56
CA LYS A 134 13.25 4.86 -5.97
C LYS A 134 13.28 3.78 -7.04
N THR A 135 13.28 4.18 -8.31
CA THR A 135 13.26 3.25 -9.46
C THR A 135 14.43 2.27 -9.47
N GLY A 136 15.62 2.70 -9.04
CA GLY A 136 16.80 1.83 -8.91
C GLY A 136 16.86 1.00 -7.61
N GLY A 137 15.84 1.07 -6.75
CA GLY A 137 15.72 0.25 -5.55
C GLY A 137 15.12 -1.13 -5.84
N ARG A 138 15.14 -2.02 -4.84
CA ARG A 138 14.56 -3.37 -5.00
C ARG A 138 13.08 -3.35 -5.29
N PHE A 139 12.34 -2.39 -4.73
CA PHE A 139 10.91 -2.25 -5.03
C PHE A 139 10.68 -1.78 -6.46
N GLY A 140 11.46 -0.81 -6.94
CA GLY A 140 11.38 -0.36 -8.32
C GLY A 140 11.66 -1.49 -9.32
N SER A 141 12.68 -2.31 -9.03
CA SER A 141 13.01 -3.50 -9.83
C SER A 141 11.87 -4.52 -9.82
N PHE A 142 11.31 -4.82 -8.64
CA PHE A 142 10.13 -5.67 -8.50
C PHE A 142 8.93 -5.16 -9.32
N LEU A 143 8.61 -3.86 -9.25
CA LEU A 143 7.50 -3.25 -9.98
C LEU A 143 7.67 -3.44 -11.49
N ILE A 144 8.86 -3.11 -12.01
CA ILE A 144 9.17 -3.22 -13.45
C ILE A 144 9.03 -4.67 -13.91
N ASP A 145 9.64 -5.62 -13.20
CA ASP A 145 9.60 -7.04 -13.54
C ASP A 145 8.18 -7.63 -13.43
N TYR A 146 7.45 -7.27 -12.38
CA TYR A 146 6.09 -7.75 -12.17
C TYR A 146 5.16 -7.26 -13.30
N CYS A 147 5.22 -5.95 -13.60
CA CYS A 147 4.40 -5.36 -14.65
C CYS A 147 4.79 -5.83 -16.06
N SER A 148 6.07 -6.07 -16.34
CA SER A 148 6.53 -6.56 -17.64
C SER A 148 6.01 -7.96 -17.97
N ASN A 149 5.78 -8.78 -16.94
CA ASN A 149 5.21 -10.13 -17.09
C ASN A 149 3.67 -10.14 -17.01
N ASN A 150 3.04 -8.99 -16.79
CA ASN A 150 1.58 -8.84 -16.66
C ASN A 150 1.05 -7.88 -17.73
N ASN A 151 0.49 -8.43 -18.81
CA ASN A 151 0.01 -7.65 -19.97
C ASN A 151 -0.94 -6.50 -19.60
N ARG A 152 -1.70 -6.62 -18.52
CA ARG A 152 -2.64 -5.58 -18.06
C ARG A 152 -1.90 -4.39 -17.43
N LEU A 153 -0.77 -4.65 -16.76
CA LEU A 153 0.04 -3.65 -16.07
C LEU A 153 1.28 -3.20 -16.84
N ALA A 154 1.56 -3.77 -18.02
CA ALA A 154 2.74 -3.43 -18.82
C ALA A 154 2.89 -1.92 -19.05
N ALA A 155 1.80 -1.22 -19.37
CA ALA A 155 1.83 0.24 -19.54
C ALA A 155 2.20 1.00 -18.25
N TYR A 156 1.73 0.51 -17.10
CA TYR A 156 2.04 1.09 -15.79
C TYR A 156 3.53 0.92 -15.45
N GLY A 157 4.06 -0.29 -15.62
CA GLY A 157 5.49 -0.59 -15.39
C GLY A 157 6.42 0.18 -16.33
N ASN A 158 6.13 0.19 -17.64
CA ASN A 158 6.95 0.91 -18.62
C ASN A 158 6.98 2.42 -18.33
N THR A 159 5.85 3.00 -17.93
CA THR A 159 5.79 4.43 -17.60
C THR A 159 6.66 4.75 -16.38
N PHE A 160 6.62 3.88 -15.35
CA PHE A 160 7.46 4.02 -14.17
C PHE A 160 8.95 3.91 -14.49
N GLU A 161 9.34 2.92 -15.30
CA GLU A 161 10.72 2.72 -15.73
C GLU A 161 11.25 3.94 -16.50
N MET A 162 10.47 4.43 -17.47
CA MET A 162 10.87 5.55 -18.31
C MET A 162 10.93 6.87 -17.56
N ALA A 163 9.99 7.12 -16.65
CA ALA A 163 9.91 8.38 -15.90
C ALA A 163 10.90 8.44 -14.73
N GLY A 164 11.23 7.29 -14.14
CA GLY A 164 11.97 7.24 -12.89
C GLY A 164 11.16 7.72 -11.67
N ASP A 165 9.83 7.85 -11.82
CA ASP A 165 8.89 8.36 -10.82
C ASP A 165 7.45 7.85 -11.11
N TYR A 166 6.46 8.26 -10.32
CA TYR A 166 5.03 8.17 -10.62
C TYR A 166 4.53 9.46 -11.30
N PRO A 167 4.62 9.59 -12.64
CA PRO A 167 4.09 10.77 -13.33
C PRO A 167 2.57 10.86 -13.22
N PRO A 168 1.98 12.04 -13.48
CA PRO A 168 0.53 12.26 -13.39
C PRO A 168 -0.31 11.23 -14.17
N SER A 169 0.16 10.75 -15.32
CA SER A 169 -0.53 9.73 -16.10
C SER A 169 -0.70 8.40 -15.36
N MET A 170 0.26 8.00 -14.53
CA MET A 170 0.15 6.81 -13.69
C MET A 170 -0.84 7.03 -12.54
N THR A 171 -0.87 8.23 -11.97
CA THR A 171 -1.85 8.58 -10.93
C THR A 171 -3.27 8.54 -11.50
N VAL A 172 -3.49 9.08 -12.71
CA VAL A 172 -4.76 8.96 -13.43
C VAL A 172 -5.10 7.49 -13.71
N GLN A 173 -4.15 6.68 -14.17
CA GLN A 173 -4.37 5.25 -14.40
C GLN A 173 -4.79 4.52 -13.12
N LEU A 174 -4.15 4.81 -11.99
CA LEU A 174 -4.48 4.22 -10.69
C LEU A 174 -5.87 4.65 -10.21
N LEU A 175 -6.15 5.95 -10.23
CA LEU A 175 -7.33 6.53 -9.58
C LEU A 175 -8.60 6.42 -10.44
N GLU A 176 -8.48 6.58 -11.77
CA GLU A 176 -9.63 6.57 -12.68
C GLU A 176 -9.84 5.23 -13.38
N ASN A 177 -8.80 4.38 -13.46
CA ASN A 177 -8.89 3.06 -14.07
C ASN A 177 -8.47 1.93 -13.11
N PRO A 178 -9.04 1.87 -11.89
CA PRO A 178 -8.62 0.92 -10.86
C PRO A 178 -8.85 -0.55 -11.25
N SER A 179 -9.74 -0.83 -12.23
CA SER A 179 -9.96 -2.16 -12.80
C SER A 179 -8.73 -2.72 -13.54
N THR A 180 -7.74 -1.85 -13.84
CA THR A 180 -6.42 -2.27 -14.33
C THR A 180 -5.66 -3.07 -13.27
N PHE A 181 -6.04 -2.97 -11.99
CA PHE A 181 -5.46 -3.71 -10.89
C PHE A 181 -6.39 -4.81 -10.37
N ASP A 182 -5.83 -5.93 -9.93
CA ASP A 182 -6.51 -7.07 -9.31
C ASP A 182 -6.40 -6.88 -7.81
N LEU A 183 -7.52 -6.44 -7.22
CA LEU A 183 -7.63 -6.16 -5.78
C LEU A 183 -7.56 -7.42 -4.91
N SER A 184 -7.44 -8.61 -5.51
CA SER A 184 -7.17 -9.87 -4.81
C SER A 184 -5.69 -10.30 -4.87
N SER A 185 -4.88 -9.70 -5.75
CA SER A 185 -3.43 -9.95 -5.81
C SER A 185 -2.70 -9.16 -4.73
N LYS A 186 -1.83 -9.85 -3.98
CA LYS A 186 -0.99 -9.22 -2.94
C LYS A 186 0.01 -8.26 -3.56
N GLU A 187 0.60 -8.64 -4.68
CA GLU A 187 1.57 -7.85 -5.44
C GLU A 187 0.93 -6.57 -5.96
N GLU A 188 -0.25 -6.66 -6.59
CA GLU A 188 -0.92 -5.49 -7.13
C GLU A 188 -1.44 -4.56 -6.03
N LEU A 189 -1.95 -5.11 -4.92
CA LEU A 189 -2.29 -4.31 -3.74
C LEU A 189 -1.08 -3.59 -3.15
N LEU A 190 0.11 -4.21 -3.16
CA LEU A 190 1.35 -3.56 -2.74
C LEU A 190 1.72 -2.41 -3.69
N LEU A 191 1.61 -2.60 -5.02
CA LEU A 191 1.84 -1.54 -6.00
C LEU A 191 0.91 -0.33 -5.79
N ILE A 192 -0.39 -0.59 -5.60
CA ILE A 192 -1.39 0.43 -5.27
C ILE A 192 -0.99 1.15 -3.98
N SER A 193 -0.64 0.40 -2.94
CA SER A 193 -0.36 0.95 -1.61
C SER A 193 0.87 1.86 -1.63
N VAL A 194 1.97 1.44 -2.25
CA VAL A 194 3.17 2.28 -2.35
C VAL A 194 2.88 3.55 -3.16
N HIS A 195 2.14 3.47 -4.26
CA HIS A 195 1.77 4.65 -5.04
C HIS A 195 0.91 5.61 -4.22
N LEU A 196 -0.17 5.13 -3.57
CA LEU A 196 -1.03 5.99 -2.75
C LEU A 196 -0.28 6.62 -1.58
N LEU A 197 0.62 5.89 -0.91
CA LEU A 197 1.46 6.45 0.16
C LEU A 197 2.41 7.53 -0.39
N THR A 198 2.98 7.33 -1.57
CA THR A 198 3.83 8.34 -2.21
C THR A 198 3.02 9.59 -2.53
N LEU A 199 1.84 9.43 -3.14
CA LEU A 199 0.94 10.52 -3.48
C LEU A 199 0.43 11.28 -2.24
N ASN A 200 0.19 10.58 -1.13
CA ASN A 200 -0.27 11.19 0.11
C ASN A 200 0.83 11.86 0.93
N SER A 201 2.11 11.66 0.56
CA SER A 201 3.23 12.19 1.33
C SER A 201 3.19 13.73 1.39
N GLU A 202 3.56 14.27 2.54
CA GLU A 202 3.61 15.72 2.71
C GLU A 202 4.80 16.31 1.97
N HIS A 203 4.56 17.42 1.27
CA HIS A 203 5.63 18.27 0.76
C HIS A 203 6.15 19.15 1.90
N THR A 204 7.43 19.03 2.23
CA THR A 204 8.08 19.92 3.20
C THR A 204 8.66 21.12 2.46
N ILE A 205 8.20 22.33 2.76
CA ILE A 205 8.80 23.56 2.23
C ILE A 205 10.16 23.74 2.89
N ILE A 206 11.23 23.80 2.08
CA ILE A 206 12.60 23.96 2.57
C ILE A 206 13.13 25.39 2.36
N GLU A 207 12.63 26.13 1.36
CA GLU A 207 13.06 27.51 1.09
C GLU A 207 12.05 28.22 0.18
N SER A 208 11.79 29.51 0.41
CA SER A 208 11.06 30.38 -0.53
C SER A 208 12.02 31.06 -1.49
N ILE A 209 11.76 30.95 -2.80
CA ILE A 209 12.55 31.64 -3.82
C ILE A 209 11.99 33.06 -3.96
N PRO A 210 12.75 34.13 -3.65
CA PRO A 210 12.30 35.49 -3.89
C PRO A 210 12.21 35.75 -5.40
N ASN A 211 11.18 36.45 -5.87
CA ASN A 211 11.18 36.95 -7.25
C ASN A 211 12.09 38.17 -7.32
N ASP A 212 13.09 38.11 -8.20
CA ASP A 212 13.89 39.27 -8.63
C ASP A 212 13.14 40.10 -9.68
#